data_AF-A0A924RBG8-F1
#
_entry.id   AF-A0A924RBG8-F1
#
_cell.length_a   1.000
_cell.length_b   1.000
_cell.length_c   1.000
_cell.angle_alpha   90.00
_cell.angle_beta   90.00
_cell.angle_gamma   90.00
#
_symmetry.space_group_name_H-M   'P 1'
#
loop_
_entity.id
_entity.type
_entity.pdbx_description
1 polymer ?
#
loop_
_entity_poly.entity_id
_entity_poly.type
_entity_poly.pdbx_seq_one_letter_code
_entity_poly.pdbx_strand_id
1 'polypeptide(L)'
;MLADADVQTLRAALTKAEFTVDAVFALLGAEAHRALGRNQTVPAVRATSGTGPLATLVRLFTLQVPVSRARAEEALTGAVGALLDAGILEASGDEVRALTDIRPYGDEDHDWWVVCDPTPGLDGRQAPMDPAHVLGISEASSSLAQLTVRAPVGRALDLGTGCGVQALHLAQHAAEVVATDVNARALDMARLTAAMNGVDIDVRDGSLFDPVAGETFDLITTNPPFVISPPGSEKLVYRDSGMPGDSVVRHLVENAESHLNEGGWCQILANWAHHDGLDWQGELEQWFDGRGLDAWVLQRELVDPAAYVEMWLADAGLATAPDYVRRYDAWLDWFAGERIDGIGFGWLSMRRTKQAPVRLFEEWTGEIAPPIGPAVAAWGLRADLLRGLDDRAVLDLAFQQAPDLVEETRGPVGAEHPSTIVLRLQQGVRRSRQVDTVEAGLVSASEGDLGAGQILDALASLLNRDASDLRRDYVGSVRSLVADGFLA
;
A
#
# COMPACT_ATOMS: atom_id res chain seq x y z
N MET A 1 -3.54 -22.81 18.37
CA MET A 1 -4.46 -22.57 17.24
C MET A 1 -5.84 -23.11 17.59
N LEU A 2 -6.90 -22.42 17.17
CA LEU A 2 -8.28 -22.91 17.28
C LEU A 2 -8.49 -24.11 16.34
N ALA A 3 -9.38 -25.03 16.71
CA ALA A 3 -9.82 -26.08 15.79
C ALA A 3 -10.81 -25.51 14.76
N ASP A 4 -10.91 -26.12 13.58
CA ASP A 4 -11.77 -25.63 12.49
C ASP A 4 -13.23 -25.43 12.93
N ALA A 5 -13.77 -26.33 13.76
CA ALA A 5 -15.13 -26.20 14.30
C ALA A 5 -15.31 -24.98 15.20
N ASP A 6 -14.29 -24.62 15.98
CA ASP A 6 -14.29 -23.44 16.83
C ASP A 6 -14.16 -22.16 16.00
N VAL A 7 -13.36 -22.19 14.93
CA VAL A 7 -13.27 -21.08 13.96
C VAL A 7 -14.63 -20.83 13.29
N GLN A 8 -15.34 -21.88 12.87
CA GLN A 8 -16.68 -21.73 12.30
C GLN A 8 -17.69 -21.19 13.31
N THR A 9 -17.60 -21.61 14.57
CA THR A 9 -18.46 -21.09 15.65
C THR A 9 -18.18 -19.61 15.90
N LEU A 10 -16.92 -19.20 15.96
CA LEU A 10 -16.50 -17.81 16.07
C LEU A 10 -17.03 -16.99 14.89
N ARG A 11 -16.79 -17.44 13.64
CA ARG A 11 -17.26 -16.77 12.43
C ARG A 11 -18.78 -16.55 12.45
N ALA A 12 -19.54 -17.59 12.83
CA ALA A 12 -20.99 -17.50 12.94
C ALA A 12 -21.43 -16.46 13.99
N ALA A 13 -20.72 -16.38 15.12
CA ALA A 13 -20.99 -15.39 16.16
C ALA A 13 -20.75 -13.95 15.67
N LEU A 14 -19.60 -13.69 15.03
CA LEU A 14 -19.25 -12.38 14.50
C LEU A 14 -20.22 -11.93 13.40
N THR A 15 -20.60 -12.86 12.51
CA THR A 15 -21.60 -12.61 11.46
C THR A 15 -22.96 -12.27 12.07
N LYS A 16 -23.43 -13.07 13.03
CA LYS A 16 -24.73 -12.87 13.70
C LYS A 16 -24.79 -11.55 14.46
N ALA A 17 -23.67 -11.11 15.01
CA ALA A 17 -23.55 -9.83 15.70
C ALA A 17 -23.39 -8.63 14.75
N GLU A 18 -23.33 -8.86 13.44
CA GLU A 18 -23.02 -7.83 12.42
C GLU A 18 -21.73 -7.10 12.78
N PHE A 19 -20.67 -7.83 13.17
CA PHE A 19 -19.40 -7.22 13.57
C PHE A 19 -18.58 -6.77 12.35
N THR A 20 -19.11 -5.82 11.58
CA THR A 20 -18.55 -5.28 10.34
C THR A 20 -18.10 -3.83 10.52
N VAL A 21 -17.33 -3.28 9.56
CA VAL A 21 -16.85 -1.89 9.61
C VAL A 21 -18.03 -0.90 9.70
N ASP A 22 -19.04 -1.09 8.85
CA ASP A 22 -20.20 -0.20 8.77
C ASP A 22 -21.07 -0.25 10.02
N ALA A 23 -21.34 -1.44 10.55
CA ALA A 23 -22.13 -1.60 11.77
C ALA A 23 -21.41 -1.02 12.99
N VAL A 24 -20.09 -1.21 13.08
CA VAL A 24 -19.28 -0.57 14.13
C VAL A 24 -19.28 0.95 13.98
N PHE A 25 -19.13 1.48 12.77
CA PHE A 25 -19.22 2.92 12.52
C PHE A 25 -20.59 3.48 12.92
N ALA A 26 -21.68 2.79 12.54
CA ALA A 26 -23.04 3.19 12.89
C ALA A 26 -23.28 3.18 14.41
N LEU A 27 -22.75 2.19 15.13
CA LEU A 27 -22.85 2.10 16.59
C LEU A 27 -22.07 3.20 17.30
N LEU A 28 -20.84 3.51 16.84
CA LEU A 28 -19.98 4.51 17.46
C LEU A 28 -20.41 5.95 17.11
N GLY A 29 -20.87 6.16 15.87
CA GLY A 29 -21.07 7.47 15.28
C GLY A 29 -19.76 8.17 14.91
N ALA A 30 -19.87 9.18 14.04
CA ALA A 30 -18.72 9.87 13.43
C ALA A 30 -17.78 10.55 14.44
N GLU A 31 -18.29 11.02 15.58
CA GLU A 31 -17.45 11.65 16.62
C GLU A 31 -16.58 10.61 17.33
N ALA A 32 -17.19 9.52 17.82
CA ALA A 32 -16.46 8.49 18.55
C ALA A 32 -15.51 7.73 17.65
N HIS A 33 -15.89 7.48 16.38
CA HIS A 33 -15.01 6.87 15.39
C HIS A 33 -13.77 7.74 15.11
N ARG A 34 -13.93 9.05 14.88
CA ARG A 34 -12.78 9.97 14.73
C ARG A 34 -11.92 10.04 15.98
N ALA A 35 -12.50 9.95 17.18
CA ALA A 35 -11.73 9.92 18.42
C ALA A 35 -10.90 8.64 18.55
N LEU A 36 -11.51 7.50 18.22
CA LEU A 36 -10.83 6.20 18.24
C LEU A 36 -9.66 6.16 17.27
N GLY A 37 -9.76 6.77 16.08
CA GLY A 37 -8.64 6.92 15.15
C GLY A 37 -7.42 7.69 15.70
N ARG A 38 -7.57 8.42 16.82
CA ARG A 38 -6.47 9.05 17.58
C ARG A 38 -6.17 8.32 18.89
N ASN A 39 -6.53 7.03 18.97
CA ASN A 39 -6.44 6.19 20.16
C ASN A 39 -7.20 6.75 21.38
N GLN A 40 -8.23 7.59 21.18
CA GLN A 40 -9.08 8.11 22.26
C GLN A 40 -10.34 7.26 22.40
N THR A 41 -10.34 6.33 23.35
CA THR A 41 -11.43 5.34 23.53
C THR A 41 -12.65 5.85 24.27
N VAL A 42 -12.52 6.92 25.07
CA VAL A 42 -13.60 7.38 25.99
C VAL A 42 -14.94 7.59 25.28
N PRO A 43 -15.03 8.28 24.11
CA PRO A 43 -16.30 8.43 23.40
C PRO A 43 -16.88 7.08 22.95
N ALA A 44 -16.05 6.16 22.46
CA ALA A 44 -16.49 4.84 22.00
C ALA A 44 -16.95 3.94 23.16
N VAL A 45 -16.30 4.03 24.32
CA VAL A 45 -16.74 3.35 25.56
C VAL A 45 -18.11 3.85 26.01
N ARG A 46 -18.41 5.14 25.81
CA ARG A 46 -19.74 5.71 26.10
C ARG A 46 -20.79 5.24 25.09
N ALA A 47 -20.46 5.25 23.80
CA ALA A 47 -21.35 4.78 22.73
C ALA A 47 -21.72 3.29 22.89
N THR A 48 -20.80 2.49 23.44
CA THR A 48 -20.99 1.05 23.69
C THR A 48 -21.51 0.71 25.10
N SER A 49 -22.09 1.68 25.82
CA SER A 49 -22.62 1.47 27.18
C SER A 49 -23.88 0.58 27.21
N GLY A 50 -24.57 0.42 26.07
CA GLY A 50 -25.73 -0.46 25.94
C GLY A 50 -25.41 -1.95 26.06
N THR A 51 -26.48 -2.74 26.05
CA THR A 51 -26.43 -4.22 26.01
C THR A 51 -26.65 -4.71 24.59
N GLY A 52 -25.89 -5.72 24.17
CA GLY A 52 -26.03 -6.34 22.86
C GLY A 52 -24.74 -7.02 22.40
N PRO A 53 -24.81 -7.97 21.46
CA PRO A 53 -23.64 -8.67 20.92
C PRO A 53 -22.62 -7.70 20.30
N LEU A 54 -23.03 -6.84 19.36
CA LEU A 54 -22.13 -5.90 18.67
C LEU A 54 -21.36 -4.99 19.64
N ALA A 55 -22.08 -4.33 20.56
CA ALA A 55 -21.47 -3.46 21.56
C ALA A 55 -20.50 -4.22 22.48
N THR A 56 -20.79 -5.50 22.78
CA THR A 56 -19.88 -6.35 23.57
C THR A 56 -18.61 -6.68 22.79
N LEU A 57 -18.73 -7.06 21.51
CA LEU A 57 -17.57 -7.36 20.65
C LEU A 57 -16.68 -6.14 20.42
N VAL A 58 -17.28 -4.97 20.15
CA VAL A 58 -16.53 -3.70 20.02
C VAL A 58 -15.77 -3.39 21.31
N ARG A 59 -16.38 -3.59 22.48
CA ARG A 59 -15.68 -3.40 23.76
C ARG A 59 -14.54 -4.37 23.95
N LEU A 60 -14.79 -5.66 23.72
CA LEU A 60 -13.84 -6.73 23.98
C LEU A 60 -12.60 -6.65 23.08
N PHE A 61 -12.81 -6.49 21.77
CA PHE A 61 -11.73 -6.50 20.77
C PHE A 61 -11.26 -5.09 20.44
N THR A 62 -12.10 -4.29 19.77
CA THR A 62 -11.71 -2.96 19.23
C THR A 62 -11.28 -1.96 20.30
N LEU A 63 -11.94 -1.95 21.47
CA LEU A 63 -11.62 -1.04 22.56
C LEU A 63 -10.72 -1.66 23.63
N GLN A 64 -10.46 -2.97 23.55
CA GLN A 64 -9.67 -3.73 24.53
C GLN A 64 -10.14 -3.56 25.98
N VAL A 65 -11.44 -3.40 26.17
CA VAL A 65 -12.09 -3.23 27.47
C VAL A 65 -12.63 -4.58 27.94
N PRO A 66 -12.24 -5.06 29.14
CA PRO A 66 -12.83 -6.26 29.72
C PRO A 66 -14.35 -6.18 29.77
N VAL A 67 -15.02 -7.30 29.50
CA VAL A 67 -16.48 -7.44 29.58
C VAL A 67 -16.82 -8.57 30.52
N SER A 68 -18.04 -8.57 31.08
CA SER A 68 -18.46 -9.71 31.89
C SER A 68 -18.52 -10.98 31.05
N ARG A 69 -18.18 -12.12 31.66
CA ARG A 69 -18.20 -13.42 31.01
C ARG A 69 -19.58 -13.71 30.43
N ALA A 70 -20.65 -13.39 31.15
CA ALA A 70 -22.02 -13.56 30.67
C ALA A 70 -22.29 -12.81 29.35
N ARG A 71 -21.81 -11.57 29.20
CA ARG A 71 -21.95 -10.81 27.94
C ARG A 71 -21.12 -11.42 26.82
N ALA A 72 -19.91 -11.86 27.13
CA ALA A 72 -19.05 -12.51 26.13
C ALA A 72 -19.65 -13.83 25.63
N GLU A 73 -20.20 -14.66 26.52
CA GLU A 73 -20.86 -15.93 26.15
C GLU A 73 -22.07 -15.69 25.25
N GLU A 74 -22.86 -14.64 25.52
CA GLU A 74 -23.98 -14.22 24.66
C GLU A 74 -23.50 -13.76 23.28
N ALA A 75 -22.47 -12.89 23.24
CA ALA A 75 -21.98 -12.28 22.01
C ALA A 75 -21.21 -13.26 21.11
N LEU A 76 -20.43 -14.17 21.71
CA LEU A 76 -19.59 -15.15 21.02
C LEU A 76 -20.29 -16.51 20.86
N THR A 77 -21.57 -16.59 21.25
CA THR A 77 -22.44 -17.76 21.09
C THR A 77 -21.79 -19.10 21.49
N GLY A 78 -21.12 -19.12 22.64
CA GLY A 78 -20.45 -20.31 23.18
C GLY A 78 -19.00 -20.53 22.74
N ALA A 79 -18.40 -19.64 21.94
CA ALA A 79 -16.98 -19.74 21.56
C ALA A 79 -15.99 -19.34 22.69
N VAL A 80 -16.47 -18.75 23.80
CA VAL A 80 -15.60 -18.22 24.86
C VAL A 80 -14.64 -19.29 25.41
N GLY A 81 -15.12 -20.51 25.66
CA GLY A 81 -14.28 -21.60 26.16
C GLY A 81 -13.11 -21.91 25.23
N ALA A 82 -13.39 -22.11 23.94
CA ALA A 82 -12.36 -22.37 22.93
C ALA A 82 -11.37 -21.21 22.79
N LEU A 83 -11.84 -19.96 22.89
CA LEU A 83 -10.99 -18.78 22.81
C LEU A 83 -10.09 -18.62 24.05
N LEU A 84 -10.55 -19.02 25.24
CA LEU A 84 -9.72 -19.09 26.44
C LEU A 84 -8.64 -20.18 26.29
N ASP A 85 -9.01 -21.37 25.84
CA ASP A 85 -8.08 -22.49 25.64
C ASP A 85 -7.03 -22.17 24.57
N ALA A 86 -7.39 -21.40 23.55
CA ALA A 86 -6.49 -20.94 22.49
C ALA A 86 -5.63 -19.73 22.89
N GLY A 87 -5.83 -19.14 24.07
CA GLY A 87 -5.10 -17.96 24.54
C GLY A 87 -5.46 -16.66 23.79
N ILE A 88 -6.61 -16.62 23.12
CA ILE A 88 -7.15 -15.41 22.48
C ILE A 88 -7.85 -14.53 23.51
N LEU A 89 -8.48 -15.16 24.51
CA LEU A 89 -9.06 -14.49 25.67
C LEU A 89 -8.34 -14.91 26.94
N GLU A 90 -8.44 -14.06 27.97
CA GLU A 90 -8.09 -14.39 29.34
C GLU A 90 -9.28 -14.08 30.26
N ALA A 91 -9.51 -14.94 31.26
CA ALA A 91 -10.53 -14.72 32.28
C ALA A 91 -9.90 -14.26 33.60
N SER A 92 -10.51 -13.27 34.25
CA SER A 92 -10.17 -12.82 35.60
C SER A 92 -11.46 -12.60 36.40
N GLY A 93 -11.79 -13.54 37.28
CA GLY A 93 -13.06 -13.51 38.01
C GLY A 93 -14.25 -13.73 37.07
N ASP A 94 -15.19 -12.79 37.04
CA ASP A 94 -16.35 -12.80 36.13
C ASP A 94 -16.14 -11.94 34.88
N GLU A 95 -14.91 -11.49 34.62
CA GLU A 95 -14.58 -10.72 33.42
C GLU A 95 -13.71 -11.54 32.47
N VAL A 96 -13.87 -11.26 31.18
CA VAL A 96 -12.98 -11.74 30.12
C VAL A 96 -12.41 -10.56 29.36
N ARG A 97 -11.16 -10.70 28.92
CA ARG A 97 -10.46 -9.71 28.10
C ARG A 97 -9.78 -10.37 26.92
N ALA A 98 -9.59 -9.61 25.85
CA ALA A 98 -8.85 -10.06 24.69
C ALA A 98 -7.33 -9.99 24.94
N LEU A 99 -6.63 -11.06 24.60
CA LEU A 99 -5.16 -11.12 24.44
C LEU A 99 -4.74 -11.00 22.97
N THR A 100 -5.70 -11.12 22.06
CA THR A 100 -5.54 -10.95 20.61
C THR A 100 -6.74 -10.17 20.11
N ASP A 101 -6.50 -9.21 19.24
CA ASP A 101 -7.54 -8.38 18.67
C ASP A 101 -8.13 -9.05 17.43
N ILE A 102 -9.45 -8.92 17.25
CA ILE A 102 -10.18 -9.34 16.07
C ILE A 102 -10.86 -8.07 15.55
N ARG A 103 -10.34 -7.55 14.44
CA ARG A 103 -10.79 -6.28 13.87
C ARG A 103 -11.71 -6.50 12.68
N PRO A 104 -12.88 -5.84 12.65
CA PRO A 104 -13.62 -5.68 11.40
C PRO A 104 -12.75 -4.95 10.39
N TYR A 105 -12.76 -5.44 9.17
CA TYR A 105 -12.08 -4.88 8.01
C TYR A 105 -12.91 -5.13 6.77
N GLY A 106 -12.76 -4.32 5.72
CA GLY A 106 -13.54 -4.53 4.52
C GLY A 106 -13.25 -3.49 3.45
N ASP A 107 -13.78 -3.75 2.27
CA ASP A 107 -13.89 -2.83 1.15
C ASP A 107 -15.37 -2.71 0.73
N GLU A 108 -15.63 -2.16 -0.46
CA GLU A 108 -17.01 -1.96 -0.93
C GLU A 108 -17.78 -3.29 -1.15
N ASP A 109 -17.05 -4.39 -1.35
CA ASP A 109 -17.62 -5.68 -1.76
C ASP A 109 -17.50 -6.76 -0.68
N HIS A 110 -16.64 -6.57 0.33
CA HIS A 110 -16.29 -7.60 1.30
C HIS A 110 -16.24 -7.09 2.75
N ASP A 111 -16.78 -7.90 3.66
CA ASP A 111 -16.56 -7.80 5.10
C ASP A 111 -15.66 -8.94 5.57
N TRP A 112 -14.55 -8.58 6.21
CA TRP A 112 -13.54 -9.48 6.76
C TRP A 112 -13.27 -9.21 8.24
N TRP A 113 -12.60 -10.19 8.86
CA TRP A 113 -12.01 -10.03 10.19
C TRP A 113 -10.52 -10.31 10.16
N VAL A 114 -9.71 -9.38 10.65
CA VAL A 114 -8.27 -9.53 10.74
C VAL A 114 -7.85 -9.76 12.19
N VAL A 115 -7.00 -10.75 12.40
CA VAL A 115 -6.45 -11.09 13.71
C VAL A 115 -5.08 -10.46 13.87
N CYS A 116 -4.88 -9.70 14.96
CA CYS A 116 -3.61 -9.04 15.23
C CYS A 116 -3.35 -8.90 16.73
N ASP A 117 -2.18 -8.39 17.11
CA ASP A 117 -1.96 -8.01 18.49
C ASP A 117 -2.80 -6.79 18.90
N PRO A 118 -3.18 -6.69 20.19
CA PRO A 118 -3.85 -5.50 20.69
C PRO A 118 -2.98 -4.25 20.56
N THR A 119 -3.58 -3.11 20.16
CA THR A 119 -2.90 -1.81 20.14
C THR A 119 -2.38 -1.46 21.52
N PRO A 120 -1.06 -1.28 21.71
CA PRO A 120 -0.48 -0.93 23.00
C PRO A 120 -1.05 0.36 23.59
N GLY A 121 -1.29 0.37 24.90
CA GLY A 121 -1.77 1.55 25.63
C GLY A 121 -3.25 1.85 25.51
N LEU A 122 -4.00 1.17 24.62
CA LEU A 122 -5.43 1.40 24.44
C LEU A 122 -6.27 0.98 25.67
N ASP A 123 -5.80 -0.06 26.37
CA ASP A 123 -6.34 -0.56 27.65
C ASP A 123 -5.83 0.21 28.88
N GLY A 124 -5.03 1.28 28.67
CA GLY A 124 -4.41 2.08 29.71
C GLY A 124 -3.15 1.47 30.33
N ARG A 125 -2.68 0.32 29.85
CA ARG A 125 -1.42 -0.30 30.31
C ARG A 125 -0.29 0.13 29.40
N GLN A 126 0.77 0.68 29.99
CA GLN A 126 2.03 0.93 29.31
C GLN A 126 2.93 -0.29 29.50
N ALA A 127 3.07 -1.10 28.47
CA ALA A 127 4.07 -2.16 28.39
C ALA A 127 4.94 -1.92 27.16
N PRO A 128 6.26 -2.20 27.23
CA PRO A 128 7.10 -2.25 26.04
C PRO A 128 6.52 -3.24 25.02
N MET A 129 6.58 -2.88 23.74
CA MET A 129 6.05 -3.72 22.68
C MET A 129 6.92 -4.97 22.50
N ASP A 130 6.29 -6.14 22.44
CA ASP A 130 6.97 -7.42 22.24
C ASP A 130 7.68 -7.42 20.86
N PRO A 131 8.93 -7.88 20.74
CA PRO A 131 9.60 -8.05 19.43
C PRO A 131 8.78 -8.85 18.41
N ALA A 132 7.95 -9.80 18.86
CA ALA A 132 7.07 -10.61 18.04
C ALA A 132 5.68 -9.98 17.81
N HIS A 133 5.48 -8.71 18.18
CA HIS A 133 4.23 -7.99 17.97
C HIS A 133 3.81 -7.98 16.50
N VAL A 134 2.56 -8.36 16.25
CA VAL A 134 1.95 -8.39 14.92
C VAL A 134 0.98 -7.22 14.78
N LEU A 135 1.37 -6.24 13.98
CA LEU A 135 0.55 -5.08 13.68
C LEU A 135 -0.72 -5.50 12.92
N GLY A 136 -1.86 -4.91 13.30
CA GLY A 136 -3.09 -5.02 12.54
C GLY A 136 -3.10 -4.12 11.30
N ILE A 137 -4.30 -3.70 10.89
CA ILE A 137 -4.47 -2.81 9.74
C ILE A 137 -3.91 -1.43 10.07
N SER A 138 -3.02 -0.96 9.21
CA SER A 138 -2.38 0.36 9.25
C SER A 138 -2.56 1.10 7.91
N GLU A 139 -2.21 2.39 7.88
CA GLU A 139 -2.20 3.17 6.63
C GLU A 139 -1.29 2.53 5.56
N ALA A 140 -0.16 1.93 5.97
CA ALA A 140 0.72 1.20 5.05
C ALA A 140 0.02 -0.02 4.44
N SER A 141 -0.69 -0.82 5.26
CA SER A 141 -1.44 -1.98 4.75
C SER A 141 -2.52 -1.57 3.75
N SER A 142 -3.27 -0.50 4.06
CA SER A 142 -4.29 0.05 3.15
C SER A 142 -3.68 0.62 1.87
N SER A 143 -2.54 1.32 1.98
CA SER A 143 -1.85 1.89 0.82
C SER A 143 -1.34 0.80 -0.13
N LEU A 144 -0.77 -0.28 0.41
CA LEU A 144 -0.33 -1.42 -0.40
C LEU A 144 -1.52 -2.11 -1.08
N ALA A 145 -2.64 -2.31 -0.37
CA ALA A 145 -3.85 -2.89 -0.95
C ALA A 145 -4.40 -2.03 -2.11
N GLN A 146 -4.35 -0.69 -1.97
CA GLN A 146 -4.75 0.26 -3.02
C GLN A 146 -3.74 0.35 -4.17
N LEU A 147 -2.45 0.14 -3.91
CA LEU A 147 -1.39 0.06 -4.91
C LEU A 147 -1.48 -1.22 -5.75
N THR A 148 -1.99 -2.30 -5.16
CA THR A 148 -1.91 -3.64 -5.75
C THR A 148 -2.71 -3.75 -7.06
N VAL A 149 -2.07 -4.26 -8.13
CA VAL A 149 -2.72 -4.57 -9.40
C VAL A 149 -3.71 -5.73 -9.21
N ARG A 150 -4.95 -5.56 -9.66
CA ARG A 150 -6.05 -6.53 -9.40
C ARG A 150 -6.47 -7.37 -10.61
N ALA A 151 -5.64 -7.42 -11.66
CA ALA A 151 -5.89 -8.34 -12.78
C ALA A 151 -5.86 -9.79 -12.25
N PRO A 152 -6.72 -10.71 -12.72
CA PRO A 152 -6.69 -12.11 -12.30
C PRO A 152 -5.33 -12.76 -12.56
N VAL A 153 -4.79 -13.46 -11.58
CA VAL A 153 -3.47 -14.11 -11.63
C VAL A 153 -3.53 -15.57 -11.18
N GLY A 154 -2.55 -16.37 -11.61
CA GLY A 154 -2.42 -17.76 -11.20
C GLY A 154 -1.91 -17.88 -9.77
N ARG A 155 -0.73 -17.31 -9.50
CA ARG A 155 -0.08 -17.42 -8.19
C ARG A 155 0.36 -16.05 -7.67
N ALA A 156 0.03 -15.76 -6.42
CA ALA A 156 0.47 -14.56 -5.73
C ALA A 156 1.26 -14.89 -4.45
N LEU A 157 2.22 -14.01 -4.12
CA LEU A 157 3.04 -14.09 -2.91
C LEU A 157 2.81 -12.84 -2.03
N ASP A 158 2.37 -13.07 -0.80
CA ASP A 158 2.38 -12.09 0.29
C ASP A 158 3.66 -12.27 1.13
N LEU A 159 4.66 -11.43 0.88
CA LEU A 159 5.98 -11.53 1.50
C LEU A 159 6.06 -10.65 2.74
N GLY A 160 6.19 -11.27 3.92
CA GLY A 160 6.05 -10.59 5.21
C GLY A 160 4.58 -10.37 5.56
N THR A 161 3.80 -11.45 5.59
CA THR A 161 2.33 -11.42 5.61
C THR A 161 1.73 -10.78 6.87
N GLY A 162 2.47 -10.78 8.00
CA GLY A 162 1.98 -10.20 9.25
C GLY A 162 0.64 -10.82 9.68
N CYS A 163 -0.40 -10.01 9.78
CA CYS A 163 -1.75 -10.46 10.12
C CYS A 163 -2.53 -11.12 8.96
N GLY A 164 -1.96 -11.20 7.75
CA GLY A 164 -2.57 -11.82 6.58
C GLY A 164 -3.48 -10.90 5.76
N VAL A 165 -3.44 -9.59 5.99
CA VAL A 165 -4.36 -8.65 5.33
C VAL A 165 -4.14 -8.56 3.81
N GLN A 166 -2.89 -8.61 3.31
CA GLN A 166 -2.65 -8.62 1.87
C GLN A 166 -3.04 -9.97 1.26
N ALA A 167 -2.76 -11.08 1.95
CA ALA A 167 -3.22 -12.40 1.53
C ALA A 167 -4.75 -12.48 1.31
N LEU A 168 -5.57 -11.84 2.16
CA LEU A 168 -7.03 -11.74 1.95
C LEU A 168 -7.38 -11.02 0.64
N HIS A 169 -6.69 -9.91 0.38
CA HIS A 169 -6.84 -9.11 -0.84
C HIS A 169 -6.43 -9.87 -2.09
N LEU A 170 -5.29 -10.57 -2.03
CA LEU A 170 -4.77 -11.40 -3.10
C LEU A 170 -5.73 -12.54 -3.45
N ALA A 171 -6.32 -13.20 -2.45
CA ALA A 171 -7.21 -14.34 -2.66
C ALA A 171 -8.49 -13.99 -3.45
N GLN A 172 -8.86 -12.72 -3.57
CA GLN A 172 -10.00 -12.30 -4.40
C GLN A 172 -9.72 -12.41 -5.91
N HIS A 173 -8.45 -12.45 -6.32
CA HIS A 173 -8.05 -12.40 -7.72
C HIS A 173 -6.86 -13.30 -8.07
N ALA A 174 -6.28 -14.03 -7.11
CA ALA A 174 -5.27 -15.05 -7.31
C ALA A 174 -5.86 -16.45 -7.11
N ALA A 175 -5.51 -17.40 -7.98
CA ALA A 175 -5.95 -18.79 -7.82
C ALA A 175 -5.22 -19.52 -6.67
N GLU A 176 -3.98 -19.13 -6.38
CA GLU A 176 -3.17 -19.62 -5.28
C GLU A 176 -2.47 -18.43 -4.60
N VAL A 177 -2.51 -18.40 -3.27
CA VAL A 177 -1.81 -17.40 -2.45
C VAL A 177 -0.82 -18.13 -1.53
N VAL A 178 0.45 -17.77 -1.65
CA VAL A 178 1.51 -18.15 -0.70
C VAL A 178 1.77 -16.95 0.19
N ALA A 179 1.85 -17.16 1.49
CA ALA A 179 2.11 -16.13 2.49
C ALA A 179 3.32 -16.53 3.33
N THR A 180 4.31 -15.65 3.46
CA THR A 180 5.54 -15.94 4.22
C THR A 180 5.78 -14.92 5.32
N ASP A 181 6.36 -15.38 6.43
CA ASP A 181 6.82 -14.52 7.52
C ASP A 181 7.90 -15.25 8.34
N VAL A 182 8.78 -14.50 9.00
CA VAL A 182 9.75 -15.04 9.96
C VAL A 182 9.18 -15.16 11.36
N ASN A 183 8.08 -14.44 11.64
CA ASN A 183 7.45 -14.41 12.94
C ASN A 183 6.39 -15.51 13.03
N ALA A 184 6.66 -16.55 13.81
CA ALA A 184 5.71 -17.65 14.03
C ALA A 184 4.33 -17.16 14.53
N ARG A 185 4.27 -16.07 15.31
CA ARG A 185 3.01 -15.47 15.76
C ARG A 185 2.23 -14.86 14.59
N ALA A 186 2.91 -14.20 13.66
CA ALA A 186 2.32 -13.66 12.43
C ALA A 186 1.73 -14.79 11.59
N LEU A 187 2.48 -15.89 11.39
CA LEU A 187 1.97 -17.06 10.64
C LEU A 187 0.70 -17.65 11.27
N ASP A 188 0.64 -17.77 12.60
CA ASP A 188 -0.55 -18.26 13.31
C ASP A 188 -1.74 -17.30 13.17
N MET A 189 -1.50 -16.00 13.23
CA MET A 189 -2.53 -14.98 13.02
C MET A 189 -3.02 -14.94 11.58
N ALA A 190 -2.13 -15.01 10.59
CA ALA A 190 -2.49 -15.06 9.17
C ALA A 190 -3.34 -16.30 8.85
N ARG A 191 -2.99 -17.47 9.41
CA ARG A 191 -3.82 -18.69 9.29
C ARG A 191 -5.20 -18.49 9.89
N LEU A 192 -5.29 -17.89 11.09
CA LEU A 192 -6.58 -17.65 11.73
C LEU A 192 -7.42 -16.61 10.98
N THR A 193 -6.80 -15.52 10.52
CA THR A 193 -7.41 -14.52 9.63
C THR A 193 -7.98 -15.21 8.39
N ALA A 194 -7.20 -16.02 7.68
CA ALA A 194 -7.68 -16.72 6.48
C ALA A 194 -8.84 -17.68 6.79
N ALA A 195 -8.70 -18.51 7.83
CA ALA A 195 -9.73 -19.47 8.24
C ALA A 195 -11.04 -18.78 8.66
N MET A 196 -10.95 -17.66 9.40
CA MET A 196 -12.12 -16.87 9.80
C MET A 196 -12.83 -16.23 8.60
N ASN A 197 -12.11 -15.97 7.51
CA ASN A 197 -12.65 -15.38 6.29
C ASN A 197 -13.01 -16.41 5.21
N GLY A 198 -12.74 -17.70 5.44
CA GLY A 198 -13.02 -18.77 4.48
C GLY A 198 -12.07 -18.74 3.27
N VAL A 199 -10.87 -18.20 3.47
CA VAL A 199 -9.83 -18.09 2.44
C VAL A 199 -8.79 -19.19 2.66
N ASP A 200 -8.36 -19.83 1.58
CA ASP A 200 -7.27 -20.81 1.59
C ASP A 200 -5.95 -20.13 1.22
N ILE A 201 -4.92 -20.30 2.04
CA ILE A 201 -3.58 -19.73 1.84
C ILE A 201 -2.50 -20.73 2.28
N ASP A 202 -1.40 -20.78 1.54
CA ASP A 202 -0.21 -21.57 1.91
C ASP A 202 0.75 -20.72 2.76
N VAL A 203 0.76 -20.96 4.07
CA VAL A 203 1.53 -20.17 5.05
C VAL A 203 2.85 -20.84 5.41
N ARG A 204 3.97 -20.19 5.08
CA ARG A 204 5.32 -20.75 5.24
C ARG A 204 6.22 -19.88 6.12
N ASP A 205 7.03 -20.54 6.94
CA ASP A 205 8.01 -19.90 7.82
C ASP A 205 9.34 -19.67 7.07
N GLY A 206 9.83 -18.43 7.11
CA GLY A 206 11.21 -18.11 6.81
C GLY A 206 11.41 -16.70 6.27
N SER A 207 12.68 -16.38 5.99
CA SER A 207 13.11 -15.03 5.68
C SER A 207 12.96 -14.71 4.21
N LEU A 208 12.22 -13.64 3.90
CA LEU A 208 12.08 -13.11 2.55
C LEU A 208 11.77 -14.24 1.55
N PHE A 209 12.60 -14.42 0.51
CA PHE A 209 12.38 -15.40 -0.53
C PHE A 209 12.81 -16.84 -0.17
N ASP A 210 13.46 -17.07 0.97
CA ASP A 210 13.97 -18.40 1.35
C ASP A 210 12.89 -19.51 1.29
N PRO A 211 11.64 -19.31 1.78
CA PRO A 211 10.60 -20.35 1.77
C PRO A 211 10.02 -20.67 0.39
N VAL A 212 10.37 -19.87 -0.61
CA VAL A 212 9.87 -19.95 -1.99
C VAL A 212 11.01 -20.02 -3.00
N ALA A 213 12.20 -20.44 -2.55
CA ALA A 213 13.39 -20.51 -3.38
C ALA A 213 13.16 -21.39 -4.62
N GLY A 214 13.35 -20.81 -5.80
CA GLY A 214 13.15 -21.48 -7.09
C GLY A 214 11.70 -21.50 -7.60
N GLU A 215 10.76 -20.88 -6.87
CA GLU A 215 9.39 -20.67 -7.32
C GLU A 215 9.22 -19.29 -7.97
N THR A 216 8.20 -19.17 -8.81
CA THR A 216 7.83 -17.93 -9.47
C THR A 216 6.35 -17.60 -9.30
N PHE A 217 6.03 -16.31 -9.32
CA PHE A 217 4.72 -15.74 -9.06
C PHE A 217 4.34 -14.72 -10.12
N ASP A 218 3.03 -14.56 -10.35
CA ASP A 218 2.50 -13.53 -11.24
C ASP A 218 2.36 -12.18 -10.52
N LEU A 219 2.24 -12.22 -9.19
CA LEU A 219 2.11 -11.05 -8.33
C LEU A 219 2.84 -11.29 -7.01
N ILE A 220 3.68 -10.35 -6.60
CA ILE A 220 4.34 -10.31 -5.30
C ILE A 220 3.98 -8.98 -4.64
N THR A 221 3.44 -9.01 -3.44
CA THR A 221 3.17 -7.80 -2.64
C THR A 221 3.96 -7.86 -1.35
N THR A 222 4.52 -6.73 -0.93
CA THR A 222 5.25 -6.68 0.35
C THR A 222 5.24 -5.28 0.96
N ASN A 223 5.01 -5.26 2.26
CA ASN A 223 5.28 -4.12 3.13
C ASN A 223 6.43 -4.55 4.07
N PRO A 224 7.68 -4.55 3.58
CA PRO A 224 8.80 -5.11 4.32
C PRO A 224 9.13 -4.26 5.55
N PRO A 225 9.91 -4.80 6.50
CA PRO A 225 10.45 -4.03 7.61
C PRO A 225 11.55 -3.05 7.13
N PHE A 226 11.14 -1.97 6.44
CA PHE A 226 12.00 -1.02 5.73
C PHE A 226 12.54 0.13 6.59
N VAL A 227 12.40 0.08 7.92
CA VAL A 227 12.89 1.17 8.77
C VAL A 227 14.41 1.22 8.74
N ILE A 228 14.93 2.33 8.21
CA ILE A 228 16.35 2.67 8.19
C ILE A 228 16.76 3.08 9.62
N SER A 229 17.37 2.18 10.39
CA SER A 229 17.72 2.41 11.79
C SER A 229 19.19 2.05 12.10
N PRO A 230 19.81 2.64 13.14
CA PRO A 230 21.16 2.29 13.55
C PRO A 230 21.26 0.83 14.00
N PRO A 231 22.37 0.14 13.72
CA PRO A 231 22.60 -1.23 14.19
C PRO A 231 22.47 -1.34 15.72
N GLY A 232 21.69 -2.32 16.18
CA GLY A 232 21.53 -2.60 17.61
C GLY A 232 20.47 -1.76 18.35
N SER A 233 19.64 -1.01 17.61
CA SER A 233 18.37 -0.46 18.13
C SER A 233 17.42 -1.59 18.59
N GLU A 234 16.41 -1.27 19.42
CA GLU A 234 15.41 -2.25 19.87
C GLU A 234 14.66 -2.86 18.68
N LYS A 235 14.83 -4.17 18.46
CA LYS A 235 14.35 -4.89 17.28
C LYS A 235 12.88 -5.26 17.42
N LEU A 236 12.01 -4.44 16.84
CA LEU A 236 10.65 -4.85 16.52
C LEU A 236 10.68 -5.52 15.13
N VAL A 237 10.39 -6.82 15.08
CA VAL A 237 10.60 -7.65 13.87
C VAL A 237 9.77 -7.14 12.68
N TYR A 238 8.59 -6.57 12.93
CA TYR A 238 7.70 -6.07 11.87
C TYR A 238 8.23 -4.83 11.13
N ARG A 239 9.27 -4.14 11.65
CA ARG A 239 9.75 -2.88 11.07
C ARG A 239 11.26 -2.82 10.84
N ASP A 240 12.05 -3.59 11.59
CA ASP A 240 13.50 -3.66 11.42
C ASP A 240 13.92 -5.00 10.80
N SER A 241 14.45 -4.94 9.57
CA SER A 241 14.90 -6.12 8.82
C SER A 241 16.16 -6.77 9.39
N GLY A 242 16.87 -6.10 10.29
CA GLY A 242 18.22 -6.44 10.72
C GLY A 242 19.30 -6.20 9.67
N MET A 243 18.93 -5.72 8.47
CA MET A 243 19.85 -5.34 7.41
C MET A 243 20.24 -3.86 7.54
N PRO A 244 21.47 -3.48 7.15
CA PRO A 244 21.92 -2.09 7.26
C PRO A 244 21.19 -1.18 6.27
N GLY A 245 20.75 -0.01 6.75
CA GLY A 245 20.18 1.02 5.89
C GLY A 245 18.91 0.56 5.16
N ASP A 246 18.85 0.83 3.87
CA ASP A 246 17.78 0.43 2.94
C ASP A 246 18.07 -0.89 2.21
N SER A 247 19.05 -1.68 2.70
CA SER A 247 19.49 -2.92 2.06
C SER A 247 18.38 -3.97 1.92
N VAL A 248 17.34 -3.94 2.77
CA VAL A 248 16.19 -4.84 2.62
C VAL A 248 15.41 -4.57 1.34
N VAL A 249 15.16 -3.29 1.02
CA VAL A 249 14.45 -2.91 -0.21
C VAL A 249 15.32 -3.24 -1.42
N ARG A 250 16.62 -2.93 -1.35
CA ARG A 250 17.59 -3.33 -2.38
C ARG A 250 17.56 -4.84 -2.60
N HIS A 251 17.63 -5.64 -1.53
CA HIS A 251 17.57 -7.10 -1.63
C HIS A 251 16.29 -7.59 -2.33
N LEU A 252 15.15 -6.94 -2.06
CA LEU A 252 13.89 -7.26 -2.74
C LEU A 252 13.95 -6.97 -4.24
N VAL A 253 14.44 -5.80 -4.64
CA VAL A 253 14.66 -5.45 -6.06
C VAL A 253 15.62 -6.44 -6.72
N GLU A 254 16.70 -6.81 -6.03
CA GLU A 254 17.73 -7.69 -6.55
C GLU A 254 17.26 -9.14 -6.74
N ASN A 255 16.21 -9.57 -6.05
CA ASN A 255 15.66 -10.93 -6.13
C ASN A 255 14.30 -11.00 -6.83
N ALA A 256 13.66 -9.87 -7.15
CA ALA A 256 12.35 -9.84 -7.77
C ALA A 256 12.33 -10.56 -9.13
N GLU A 257 13.29 -10.29 -10.02
CA GLU A 257 13.31 -10.87 -11.38
C GLU A 257 13.28 -12.40 -11.39
N SER A 258 14.01 -13.05 -10.47
CA SER A 258 14.09 -14.51 -10.39
C SER A 258 12.82 -15.16 -9.82
N HIS A 259 11.98 -14.41 -9.12
CA HIS A 259 10.75 -14.90 -8.48
C HIS A 259 9.48 -14.45 -9.21
N LEU A 260 9.59 -13.70 -10.31
CA LEU A 260 8.44 -13.27 -11.11
C LEU A 260 8.29 -14.12 -12.36
N ASN A 261 7.07 -14.46 -12.76
CA ASN A 261 6.79 -14.89 -14.13
C ASN A 261 6.97 -13.74 -15.12
N GLU A 262 7.13 -14.02 -16.42
CA GLU A 262 7.17 -12.97 -17.44
C GLU A 262 5.89 -12.14 -17.40
N GLY A 263 6.01 -10.81 -17.32
CA GLY A 263 4.86 -9.90 -17.16
C GLY A 263 4.29 -9.84 -15.74
N GLY A 264 4.82 -10.62 -14.79
CA GLY A 264 4.42 -10.59 -13.38
C GLY A 264 4.89 -9.33 -12.66
N TRP A 265 4.13 -8.92 -11.64
CA TRP A 265 4.35 -7.70 -10.88
C TRP A 265 4.94 -7.95 -9.49
N CYS A 266 5.84 -7.08 -9.04
CA CYS A 266 6.26 -6.99 -7.64
C CYS A 266 6.02 -5.56 -7.14
N GLN A 267 5.23 -5.42 -6.08
CA GLN A 267 4.79 -4.13 -5.55
C GLN A 267 5.19 -4.00 -4.08
N ILE A 268 6.01 -2.98 -3.82
CA ILE A 268 6.72 -2.81 -2.55
C ILE A 268 6.43 -1.41 -2.01
N LEU A 269 6.02 -1.31 -0.75
CA LEU A 269 6.18 -0.06 0.01
C LEU A 269 7.61 0.03 0.52
N ALA A 270 8.22 1.21 0.44
CA ALA A 270 9.63 1.35 0.75
C ALA A 270 9.99 2.72 1.30
N ASN A 271 11.05 2.70 2.10
CA ASN A 271 11.87 3.86 2.40
C ASN A 271 13.26 3.67 1.77
N TRP A 272 13.91 4.76 1.39
CA TRP A 272 15.30 4.75 0.91
C TRP A 272 16.05 5.98 1.40
N ALA A 273 17.36 5.84 1.58
CA ALA A 273 18.21 6.93 2.04
C ALA A 273 18.52 7.91 0.89
N HIS A 274 18.50 9.20 1.20
CA HIS A 274 19.14 10.24 0.39
C HIS A 274 20.50 10.53 1.00
N HIS A 275 21.54 10.49 0.18
CA HIS A 275 22.90 10.77 0.62
C HIS A 275 23.36 12.16 0.17
N ASP A 276 24.03 12.87 1.07
CA ASP A 276 24.53 14.22 0.82
C ASP A 276 25.37 14.30 -0.47
N GLY A 277 24.89 15.13 -1.40
CA GLY A 277 25.52 15.42 -2.68
C GLY A 277 25.31 14.37 -3.77
N LEU A 278 24.48 13.35 -3.53
CA LEU A 278 24.12 12.33 -4.52
C LEU A 278 22.70 12.53 -5.03
N ASP A 279 22.45 12.10 -6.27
CA ASP A 279 21.12 12.06 -6.86
C ASP A 279 20.46 10.73 -6.48
N TRP A 280 19.39 10.80 -5.68
CA TRP A 280 18.68 9.61 -5.21
C TRP A 280 18.15 8.74 -6.36
N GLN A 281 17.79 9.35 -7.50
CA GLN A 281 17.28 8.60 -8.65
C GLN A 281 18.37 7.71 -9.24
N GLY A 282 19.56 8.28 -9.47
CA GLY A 282 20.73 7.54 -9.93
C GLY A 282 21.23 6.49 -8.93
N GLU A 283 21.05 6.69 -7.62
CA GLU A 283 21.36 5.67 -6.61
C GLU A 283 20.41 4.47 -6.68
N LEU A 284 19.10 4.73 -6.78
CA LEU A 284 18.10 3.67 -6.90
C LEU A 284 18.19 2.94 -8.24
N GLU A 285 18.52 3.65 -9.33
CA GLU A 285 18.64 3.04 -10.66
C GLU A 285 19.67 1.91 -10.68
N GLN A 286 20.76 2.04 -9.91
CA GLN A 286 21.79 1.01 -9.78
C GLN A 286 21.27 -0.32 -9.21
N TRP A 287 20.17 -0.31 -8.45
CA TRP A 287 19.58 -1.54 -7.92
C TRP A 287 18.99 -2.41 -9.05
N PHE A 288 18.65 -1.79 -10.17
CA PHE A 288 18.07 -2.42 -11.34
C PHE A 288 19.12 -2.82 -12.39
N ASP A 289 20.41 -2.52 -12.20
CA ASP A 289 21.44 -2.78 -13.20
C ASP A 289 21.53 -4.27 -13.58
N GLY A 290 21.49 -4.52 -14.90
CA GLY A 290 21.52 -5.88 -15.45
C GLY A 290 20.22 -6.68 -15.28
N ARG A 291 19.13 -6.06 -14.83
CA ARG A 291 17.85 -6.73 -14.53
C ARG A 291 16.76 -6.46 -15.56
N GLY A 292 16.02 -7.50 -15.91
CA GLY A 292 14.84 -7.47 -16.78
C GLY A 292 13.58 -6.99 -16.07
N LEU A 293 13.61 -5.78 -15.49
CA LEU A 293 12.51 -5.21 -14.72
C LEU A 293 12.13 -3.82 -15.26
N ASP A 294 10.92 -3.71 -15.83
CA ASP A 294 10.24 -2.42 -15.88
C ASP A 294 10.03 -1.94 -14.44
N ALA A 295 10.22 -0.66 -14.17
CA ALA A 295 10.07 -0.10 -12.83
C ALA A 295 9.39 1.26 -12.83
N TRP A 296 8.38 1.43 -11.98
CA TRP A 296 7.87 2.73 -11.59
C TRP A 296 8.12 2.93 -10.10
N VAL A 297 9.07 3.81 -9.80
CA VAL A 297 9.47 4.20 -8.45
C VAL A 297 8.95 5.60 -8.18
N LEU A 298 8.08 5.74 -7.18
CA LEU A 298 7.48 7.03 -6.83
C LEU A 298 7.87 7.44 -5.41
N GLN A 299 8.60 8.55 -5.30
CA GLN A 299 8.78 9.25 -4.02
C GLN A 299 7.54 10.08 -3.71
N ARG A 300 6.93 9.84 -2.55
CA ARG A 300 5.76 10.56 -2.04
C ARG A 300 6.08 11.64 -1.05
N GLU A 301 7.13 11.40 -0.28
CA GLU A 301 7.52 12.27 0.81
C GLU A 301 9.04 12.16 0.99
N LEU A 302 9.64 13.28 1.39
CA LEU A 302 11.02 13.36 1.80
C LEU A 302 11.03 13.94 3.21
N VAL A 303 11.59 13.19 4.15
CA VAL A 303 11.65 13.57 5.57
C VAL A 303 13.10 13.75 5.98
N ASP A 304 13.39 14.79 6.77
CA ASP A 304 14.72 14.98 7.32
C ASP A 304 15.03 13.97 8.45
N PRO A 305 16.32 13.68 8.75
CA PRO A 305 16.69 12.70 9.77
C PRO A 305 16.08 12.96 11.15
N ALA A 306 15.91 14.22 11.57
CA ALA A 306 15.37 14.56 12.88
C ALA A 306 13.87 14.19 12.97
N ALA A 307 13.08 14.62 12.00
CA ALA A 307 11.67 14.26 11.91
C ALA A 307 11.46 12.73 11.77
N TYR A 308 12.34 12.05 11.02
CA TYR A 308 12.32 10.59 10.86
C TYR A 308 12.54 9.86 12.20
N VAL A 309 13.53 10.29 12.98
CA VAL A 309 13.81 9.75 14.33
C VAL A 309 12.62 9.93 15.26
N GLU A 310 12.03 11.13 15.27
CA GLU A 310 10.85 11.44 16.10
C GLU A 310 9.69 10.51 15.81
N MET A 311 9.38 10.32 14.52
CA MET A 311 8.31 9.45 14.06
C MET A 311 8.51 8.00 14.52
N TRP A 312 9.69 7.42 14.29
CA TRP A 312 9.93 6.00 14.60
C TRP A 312 10.16 5.71 16.08
N LEU A 313 10.68 6.68 16.86
CA LEU A 313 10.71 6.56 18.32
C LEU A 313 9.30 6.69 18.91
N ALA A 314 8.43 7.54 18.35
CA ALA A 314 7.04 7.62 18.76
C ALA A 314 6.26 6.33 18.44
N ASP A 315 6.42 5.79 17.23
CA ASP A 315 5.84 4.50 16.81
C ASP A 315 6.25 3.35 17.75
N ALA A 316 7.50 3.36 18.22
CA ALA A 316 7.99 2.36 19.18
C ALA A 316 7.43 2.51 20.61
N GLY A 317 6.62 3.54 20.88
CA GLY A 317 6.20 3.90 22.23
C GLY A 317 7.33 4.49 23.09
N LEU A 318 8.43 4.96 22.46
CA LEU A 318 9.63 5.45 23.13
C LEU A 318 9.69 6.98 23.25
N ALA A 319 8.69 7.71 22.76
CA ALA A 319 8.63 9.18 22.83
C ALA A 319 8.74 9.74 24.26
N THR A 320 8.38 8.95 25.28
CA THR A 320 8.48 9.31 26.70
C THR A 320 9.50 8.48 27.47
N ALA A 321 10.34 7.69 26.77
CA ALA A 321 11.35 6.86 27.42
C ALA A 321 12.40 7.73 28.15
N PRO A 322 12.87 7.34 29.35
CA PRO A 322 13.88 8.13 30.09
C PRO A 322 15.19 8.35 29.32
N ASP A 323 15.53 7.46 28.38
CA ASP A 323 16.73 7.54 27.54
C ASP A 323 16.45 8.07 26.12
N TYR A 324 15.27 8.66 25.87
CA TYR A 324 14.86 9.21 24.57
C TYR A 324 15.93 10.09 23.92
N VAL A 325 16.46 11.09 24.64
CA VAL A 325 17.46 12.04 24.11
C VAL A 325 18.72 11.30 23.65
N ARG A 326 19.19 10.32 24.42
CA ARG A 326 20.36 9.51 24.06
C ARG A 326 20.11 8.66 22.82
N ARG A 327 18.91 8.08 22.69
CA ARG A 327 18.52 7.29 21.51
C ARG A 327 18.44 8.16 20.26
N TYR A 328 17.82 9.33 20.40
CA TYR A 328 17.71 10.32 19.34
C TYR A 328 19.10 10.73 18.83
N ASP A 329 19.98 11.15 19.74
CA ASP A 329 21.35 11.57 19.44
C ASP A 329 22.14 10.46 18.72
N ALA A 330 22.01 9.21 19.18
CA ALA A 330 22.65 8.07 18.53
C ALA A 330 22.13 7.79 17.11
N TRP A 331 20.85 8.03 16.83
CA TRP A 331 20.33 7.93 15.46
C TRP A 331 20.87 9.03 14.56
N LEU A 332 20.90 10.28 15.04
CA LEU A 332 21.45 11.40 14.28
C LEU A 332 22.94 11.22 13.98
N ASP A 333 23.73 10.78 14.97
CA ASP A 333 25.16 10.47 14.79
C ASP A 333 25.36 9.39 13.73
N TRP A 334 24.50 8.37 13.72
CA TRP A 334 24.56 7.31 12.72
C TRP A 334 24.18 7.81 11.32
N PHE A 335 23.08 8.56 11.17
CA PHE A 335 22.72 9.16 9.88
C PHE A 335 23.83 10.06 9.33
N ALA A 336 24.43 10.91 10.20
CA ALA A 336 25.55 11.75 9.81
C ALA A 336 26.78 10.93 9.39
N GLY A 337 27.06 9.82 10.09
CA GLY A 337 28.13 8.87 9.76
C GLY A 337 27.95 8.17 8.41
N GLU A 338 26.71 7.80 8.08
CA GLU A 338 26.32 7.21 6.78
C GLU A 338 26.10 8.26 5.69
N ARG A 339 26.25 9.56 6.00
CA ARG A 339 26.00 10.70 5.09
C ARG A 339 24.55 10.78 4.60
N ILE A 340 23.60 10.30 5.40
CA ILE A 340 22.17 10.36 5.09
C ILE A 340 21.64 11.72 5.52
N ASP A 341 21.15 12.51 4.57
CA ASP A 341 20.60 13.86 4.81
C ASP A 341 19.08 13.96 4.56
N GLY A 342 18.47 12.89 4.06
CA GLY A 342 17.03 12.73 3.93
C GLY A 342 16.61 11.28 3.79
N ILE A 343 15.34 11.01 4.04
CA ILE A 343 14.74 9.69 3.85
C ILE A 343 13.52 9.84 2.95
N GLY A 344 13.57 9.21 1.78
CA GLY A 344 12.45 9.13 0.85
C GLY A 344 11.48 8.04 1.27
N PHE A 345 10.18 8.33 1.17
CA PHE A 345 9.09 7.38 1.37
C PHE A 345 8.30 7.23 0.08
N GLY A 346 7.90 6.00 -0.24
CA GLY A 346 7.10 5.77 -1.42
C GLY A 346 6.89 4.31 -1.73
N TRP A 347 6.87 4.00 -3.02
CA TRP A 347 6.70 2.62 -3.48
C TRP A 347 7.47 2.33 -4.76
N LEU A 348 7.68 1.04 -4.99
CA LEU A 348 8.23 0.47 -6.21
C LEU A 348 7.18 -0.46 -6.80
N SER A 349 6.79 -0.23 -8.05
CA SER A 349 6.02 -1.19 -8.86
C SER A 349 6.90 -1.69 -9.99
N MET A 350 7.33 -2.95 -9.89
CA MET A 350 8.24 -3.59 -10.83
C MET A 350 7.51 -4.65 -11.63
N ARG A 351 7.82 -4.78 -12.92
CA ARG A 351 7.26 -5.82 -13.77
C ARG A 351 8.35 -6.53 -14.55
N ARG A 352 8.36 -7.87 -14.50
CA ARG A 352 9.35 -8.66 -15.24
C ARG A 352 9.14 -8.53 -16.75
N THR A 353 10.22 -8.29 -17.47
CA THR A 353 10.25 -8.20 -18.93
C THR A 353 11.54 -8.80 -19.50
N LYS A 354 11.43 -9.51 -20.62
CA LYS A 354 12.57 -9.93 -21.44
C LYS A 354 13.02 -8.87 -22.46
N GLN A 355 12.24 -7.80 -22.59
CA GLN A 355 12.56 -6.70 -23.51
C GLN A 355 13.43 -5.64 -22.82
N ALA A 356 13.79 -4.58 -23.55
CA ALA A 356 14.47 -3.43 -22.94
C ALA A 356 13.59 -2.84 -21.82
N PRO A 357 14.09 -2.79 -20.57
CA PRO A 357 13.30 -2.29 -19.45
C PRO A 357 12.98 -0.80 -19.56
N VAL A 358 11.77 -0.43 -19.13
CA VAL A 358 11.33 0.96 -18.97
C VAL A 358 11.33 1.29 -17.48
N ARG A 359 12.13 2.29 -17.08
CA ARG A 359 12.27 2.68 -15.68
C ARG A 359 11.92 4.16 -15.52
N LEU A 360 11.03 4.44 -14.58
CA LEU A 360 10.55 5.77 -14.24
C LEU A 360 10.77 5.98 -12.74
N PHE A 361 11.70 6.87 -12.40
CA PHE A 361 11.95 7.33 -11.04
C PHE A 361 11.44 8.77 -10.96
N GLU A 362 10.47 9.04 -10.11
CA GLU A 362 9.92 10.38 -10.00
C GLU A 362 9.49 10.73 -8.57
N GLU A 363 9.47 12.02 -8.27
CA GLU A 363 8.91 12.55 -7.04
C GLU A 363 7.53 13.16 -7.34
N TRP A 364 6.56 12.78 -6.52
CA TRP A 364 5.21 13.34 -6.58
C TRP A 364 4.65 13.51 -5.17
N THR A 365 4.59 14.74 -4.70
CA THR A 365 4.00 15.12 -3.40
C THR A 365 2.53 15.57 -3.51
N GLY A 366 1.97 15.57 -4.72
CA GLY A 366 0.58 15.97 -4.99
C GLY A 366 -0.47 15.01 -4.42
N GLU A 367 -1.75 15.34 -4.58
CA GLU A 367 -2.85 14.47 -4.17
C GLU A 367 -2.86 13.17 -4.99
N ILE A 368 -3.21 12.06 -4.35
CA ILE A 368 -3.44 10.77 -4.99
C ILE A 368 -4.91 10.41 -4.82
N ALA A 369 -5.51 9.94 -5.91
CA ALA A 369 -6.81 9.30 -5.88
C ALA A 369 -6.64 7.77 -5.88
N PRO A 370 -6.89 7.08 -4.75
CA PRO A 370 -6.96 5.63 -4.74
C PRO A 370 -8.23 5.13 -5.45
N PRO A 371 -8.23 3.88 -5.95
CA PRO A 371 -7.10 2.94 -5.97
C PRO A 371 -6.03 3.28 -7.02
N ILE A 372 -4.77 2.94 -6.73
CA ILE A 372 -3.60 3.23 -7.58
C ILE A 372 -3.28 2.06 -8.52
N GLY A 373 -3.61 0.83 -8.14
CA GLY A 373 -3.35 -0.39 -8.93
C GLY A 373 -3.78 -0.32 -10.40
N PRO A 374 -4.98 0.22 -10.74
CA PRO A 374 -5.36 0.42 -12.13
C PRO A 374 -4.41 1.34 -12.91
N ALA A 375 -3.90 2.41 -12.28
CA ALA A 375 -2.95 3.32 -12.90
C ALA A 375 -1.57 2.66 -13.14
N VAL A 376 -1.12 1.80 -12.21
CA VAL A 376 0.11 0.99 -12.36
C VAL A 376 -0.02 -0.01 -13.51
N ALA A 377 -1.13 -0.74 -13.56
CA ALA A 377 -1.39 -1.69 -14.64
C ALA A 377 -1.43 -0.98 -16.01
N ALA A 378 -2.13 0.15 -16.09
CA ALA A 378 -2.20 0.96 -17.31
C ALA A 378 -0.83 1.52 -17.70
N TRP A 379 0.02 1.93 -16.74
CA TRP A 379 1.39 2.32 -17.01
C TRP A 379 2.21 1.19 -17.65
N GLY A 380 2.09 -0.04 -17.15
CA GLY A 380 2.74 -1.21 -17.75
C GLY A 380 2.30 -1.46 -19.20
N LEU A 381 1.01 -1.31 -19.51
CA LEU A 381 0.48 -1.44 -20.87
C LEU A 381 1.04 -0.36 -21.81
N ARG A 382 1.16 0.89 -21.34
CA ARG A 382 1.72 1.99 -22.13
C ARG A 382 3.22 1.83 -22.34
N ALA A 383 3.94 1.33 -21.33
CA ALA A 383 5.34 0.94 -21.47
C ALA A 383 5.52 -0.13 -22.56
N ASP A 384 4.65 -1.15 -22.60
CA ASP A 384 4.66 -2.15 -23.68
C ASP A 384 4.36 -1.55 -25.05
N LEU A 385 3.33 -0.71 -25.14
CA LEU A 385 2.90 -0.08 -26.38
C LEU A 385 4.02 0.77 -26.99
N LEU A 386 4.65 1.63 -26.18
CA LEU A 386 5.68 2.54 -26.66
C LEU A 386 7.00 1.83 -26.98
N ARG A 387 7.20 0.61 -26.44
CA ARG A 387 8.43 -0.14 -26.62
C ARG A 387 8.60 -0.54 -28.09
N GLY A 388 9.68 -0.04 -28.70
CA GLY A 388 10.07 -0.40 -30.07
C GLY A 388 9.29 0.31 -31.18
N LEU A 389 8.37 1.24 -30.85
CA LEU A 389 7.73 2.09 -31.86
C LEU A 389 8.69 3.20 -32.29
N ASP A 390 8.91 3.33 -33.60
CA ASP A 390 9.53 4.52 -34.19
C ASP A 390 8.52 5.68 -34.29
N ASP A 391 9.00 6.86 -34.66
CA ASP A 391 8.19 8.09 -34.65
C ASP A 391 7.01 8.01 -35.62
N ARG A 392 7.20 7.32 -36.75
CA ARG A 392 6.12 7.11 -37.70
C ARG A 392 5.06 6.20 -37.12
N ALA A 393 5.47 5.08 -36.52
CA ALA A 393 4.55 4.12 -35.93
C ALA A 393 3.72 4.75 -34.80
N VAL A 394 4.31 5.61 -33.96
CA VAL A 394 3.55 6.38 -32.95
C VAL A 394 2.52 7.31 -33.59
N LEU A 395 2.90 8.03 -34.65
CA LEU A 395 2.00 8.95 -35.33
C LEU A 395 0.89 8.24 -36.11
N ASP A 396 1.09 7.00 -36.53
CA ASP A 396 0.09 6.19 -37.23
C ASP A 396 -0.96 5.59 -36.27
N LEU A 397 -0.71 5.58 -34.96
CA LEU A 397 -1.67 5.09 -33.95
C LEU A 397 -2.79 6.09 -33.67
N ALA A 398 -4.00 5.57 -33.55
CA ALA A 398 -5.17 6.32 -33.10
C ALA A 398 -5.35 6.13 -31.60
N PHE A 399 -5.14 7.20 -30.84
CA PHE A 399 -5.25 7.20 -29.38
C PHE A 399 -6.61 7.70 -28.93
N GLN A 400 -6.99 7.29 -27.73
CA GLN A 400 -8.14 7.84 -27.03
C GLN A 400 -7.70 8.64 -25.80
N GLN A 401 -8.39 9.73 -25.50
CA GLN A 401 -8.22 10.43 -24.22
C GLN A 401 -8.48 9.50 -23.04
N ALA A 402 -7.74 9.71 -21.95
CA ALA A 402 -8.06 9.06 -20.68
C ALA A 402 -9.50 9.42 -20.24
N PRO A 403 -10.28 8.45 -19.75
CA PRO A 403 -11.70 8.64 -19.44
C PRO A 403 -11.96 9.60 -18.27
N ASP A 404 -10.95 9.82 -17.43
CA ASP A 404 -10.97 10.71 -16.28
C ASP A 404 -10.24 12.04 -16.54
N LEU A 405 -9.95 12.37 -17.79
CA LEU A 405 -9.21 13.57 -18.14
C LEU A 405 -10.08 14.83 -18.03
N VAL A 406 -9.54 15.87 -17.38
CA VAL A 406 -10.17 17.19 -17.29
C VAL A 406 -9.24 18.27 -17.84
N GLU A 407 -9.80 19.21 -18.59
CA GLU A 407 -9.11 20.43 -19.04
C GLU A 407 -9.48 21.61 -18.13
N GLU A 408 -8.48 22.26 -17.57
CA GLU A 408 -8.59 23.51 -16.82
C GLU A 408 -7.96 24.66 -17.63
N THR A 409 -8.80 25.62 -18.06
CA THR A 409 -8.31 26.84 -18.72
C THR A 409 -8.33 28.03 -17.78
N ARG A 410 -7.25 28.84 -17.79
CA ARG A 410 -7.20 30.14 -17.09
C ARG A 410 -6.92 31.25 -18.08
N GLY A 411 -7.59 32.39 -17.92
CA GLY A 411 -7.39 33.56 -18.75
C GLY A 411 -8.30 34.74 -18.36
N PRO A 412 -8.04 35.94 -18.88
CA PRO A 412 -8.93 37.08 -18.72
C PRO A 412 -10.32 36.80 -19.30
N VAL A 413 -11.37 37.27 -18.63
CA VAL A 413 -12.74 37.16 -19.13
C VAL A 413 -12.86 37.87 -20.48
N GLY A 414 -13.33 37.16 -21.51
CA GLY A 414 -13.54 37.68 -22.85
C GLY A 414 -12.30 37.65 -23.77
N ALA A 415 -11.19 37.03 -23.34
CA ALA A 415 -10.06 36.77 -24.22
C ALA A 415 -10.39 35.68 -25.26
N GLU A 416 -9.86 35.82 -26.48
CA GLU A 416 -10.05 34.84 -27.56
C GLU A 416 -9.34 33.50 -27.28
N HIS A 417 -8.23 33.54 -26.53
CA HIS A 417 -7.48 32.37 -26.11
C HIS A 417 -7.15 32.43 -24.61
N PRO A 418 -7.15 31.28 -23.91
CA PRO A 418 -6.73 31.22 -22.52
C PRO A 418 -5.22 31.52 -22.39
N SER A 419 -4.80 32.06 -21.25
CA SER A 419 -3.38 32.24 -20.93
C SER A 419 -2.69 30.94 -20.55
N THR A 420 -3.46 29.94 -20.11
CA THR A 420 -2.94 28.64 -19.68
C THR A 420 -3.99 27.56 -19.89
N ILE A 421 -3.55 26.41 -20.41
CA ILE A 421 -4.34 25.18 -20.52
C ILE A 421 -3.63 24.10 -19.72
N VAL A 422 -4.33 23.46 -18.79
CA VAL A 422 -3.80 22.37 -17.97
C VAL A 422 -4.68 21.14 -18.15
N LEU A 423 -4.07 20.04 -18.54
CA LEU A 423 -4.70 18.72 -18.54
C LEU A 423 -4.45 18.05 -17.20
N ARG A 424 -5.48 17.48 -16.58
CA ARG A 424 -5.40 16.83 -15.26
C ARG A 424 -6.18 15.52 -15.25
N LEU A 425 -5.49 14.43 -14.91
CA LEU A 425 -6.12 13.16 -14.56
C LEU A 425 -6.78 13.25 -13.17
N GLN A 426 -7.92 12.60 -12.99
CA GLN A 426 -8.67 12.61 -11.72
C GLN A 426 -8.41 11.36 -10.87
N GLN A 427 -7.80 10.32 -11.45
CA GLN A 427 -7.46 9.05 -10.79
C GLN A 427 -5.94 8.84 -10.67
N GLY A 428 -5.54 7.87 -9.85
CA GLY A 428 -4.13 7.51 -9.61
C GLY A 428 -3.34 8.68 -9.03
N VAL A 429 -2.16 8.96 -9.59
CA VAL A 429 -1.33 10.10 -9.15
C VAL A 429 -1.89 11.47 -9.55
N ARG A 430 -3.05 11.55 -10.24
CA ARG A 430 -3.66 12.80 -10.68
C ARG A 430 -2.70 13.72 -11.43
N ARG A 431 -1.90 13.11 -12.32
CA ARG A 431 -0.88 13.81 -13.10
C ARG A 431 -1.50 15.01 -13.81
N SER A 432 -0.81 16.13 -13.76
CA SER A 432 -1.21 17.34 -14.47
C SER A 432 -0.09 17.88 -15.32
N ARG A 433 -0.43 18.34 -16.52
CA ARG A 433 0.51 18.91 -17.48
C ARG A 433 -0.07 20.21 -18.02
N GLN A 434 0.71 21.28 -17.91
CA GLN A 434 0.43 22.48 -18.70
C GLN A 434 0.79 22.18 -20.15
N VAL A 435 -0.16 22.41 -21.05
CA VAL A 435 -0.03 22.11 -22.47
C VAL A 435 -0.13 23.38 -23.30
N ASP A 436 0.45 23.36 -24.50
CA ASP A 436 0.22 24.39 -25.49
C ASP A 436 -1.06 24.14 -26.30
N THR A 437 -1.39 25.05 -27.22
CA THR A 437 -2.60 24.95 -28.05
C THR A 437 -2.61 23.74 -28.99
N VAL A 438 -1.43 23.29 -29.46
CA VAL A 438 -1.34 22.13 -30.36
C VAL A 438 -1.53 20.84 -29.57
N GLU A 439 -0.90 20.71 -28.40
CA GLU A 439 -1.08 19.58 -27.49
C GLU A 439 -2.53 19.48 -27.00
N ALA A 440 -3.14 20.61 -26.59
CA ALA A 440 -4.55 20.63 -26.20
C ALA A 440 -5.48 20.21 -27.35
N GLY A 441 -5.25 20.74 -28.56
CA GLY A 441 -6.01 20.35 -29.75
C GLY A 441 -5.81 18.88 -30.14
N LEU A 442 -4.59 18.37 -30.03
CA LEU A 442 -4.25 16.97 -30.30
C LEU A 442 -5.00 16.04 -29.34
N VAL A 443 -4.91 16.31 -28.03
CA VAL A 443 -5.60 15.52 -27.01
C VAL A 443 -7.10 15.61 -27.23
N SER A 444 -7.65 16.81 -27.38
CA SER A 444 -9.09 17.04 -27.61
C SER A 444 -9.65 16.29 -28.83
N ALA A 445 -8.86 16.11 -29.89
CA ALA A 445 -9.27 15.38 -31.10
C ALA A 445 -8.93 13.88 -31.08
N SER A 446 -8.27 13.38 -30.03
CA SER A 446 -7.90 11.96 -29.88
C SER A 446 -9.09 11.14 -29.34
N GLU A 447 -10.01 10.76 -30.24
CA GLU A 447 -11.21 9.97 -29.92
C GLU A 447 -11.09 8.49 -30.34
N GLY A 448 -9.93 8.06 -30.85
CA GLY A 448 -9.67 6.70 -31.32
C GLY A 448 -9.92 6.45 -32.83
N ASP A 449 -10.41 7.44 -33.57
CA ASP A 449 -10.75 7.30 -35.00
C ASP A 449 -9.62 7.72 -35.96
N LEU A 450 -8.78 8.67 -35.55
CA LEU A 450 -7.72 9.25 -36.37
C LEU A 450 -6.35 9.02 -35.74
N GLY A 451 -5.36 8.70 -36.59
CA GLY A 451 -3.97 8.63 -36.15
C GLY A 451 -3.47 9.98 -35.66
N ALA A 452 -2.58 10.00 -34.66
CA ALA A 452 -2.02 11.23 -34.10
C ALA A 452 -1.39 12.14 -35.19
N GLY A 453 -0.75 11.55 -36.20
CA GLY A 453 -0.21 12.29 -37.35
C GLY A 453 -1.29 12.94 -38.22
N GLN A 454 -2.46 12.31 -38.38
CA GLN A 454 -3.59 12.90 -39.11
C GLN A 454 -4.21 14.07 -38.33
N ILE A 455 -4.28 13.96 -37.01
CA ILE A 455 -4.73 15.05 -36.14
C ILE A 455 -3.75 16.23 -36.24
N LEU A 456 -2.44 15.98 -36.17
CA LEU A 456 -1.42 17.00 -36.35
C LEU A 456 -1.48 17.67 -37.73
N ASP A 457 -1.77 16.93 -38.80
CA ASP A 457 -1.96 17.50 -40.14
C ASP A 457 -3.16 18.46 -40.21
N ALA A 458 -4.26 18.10 -39.55
CA ALA A 458 -5.44 18.95 -39.44
C ALA A 458 -5.15 20.22 -38.63
N LEU A 459 -4.46 20.10 -37.49
CA LEU A 459 -4.03 21.23 -36.66
C LEU A 459 -3.04 22.14 -37.41
N ALA A 460 -2.11 21.57 -38.18
CA ALA A 460 -1.19 22.34 -39.02
C ALA A 460 -1.96 23.20 -40.04
N SER A 461 -3.00 22.64 -40.65
CA SER A 461 -3.88 23.36 -41.58
C SER A 461 -4.64 24.50 -40.89
N LEU A 462 -5.16 24.28 -39.68
CA LEU A 462 -5.87 25.30 -38.90
C LEU A 462 -4.96 26.44 -38.43
N LEU A 463 -3.71 26.12 -38.09
CA LEU A 463 -2.73 27.08 -37.58
C LEU A 463 -1.85 27.70 -38.68
N ASN A 464 -2.08 27.34 -39.94
CA ASN A 464 -1.29 27.76 -41.10
C ASN A 464 0.22 27.47 -40.93
N ARG A 465 0.55 26.26 -40.45
CA ARG A 465 1.91 25.73 -40.26
C ARG A 465 2.17 24.56 -41.22
N ASP A 466 3.44 24.25 -41.46
CA ASP A 466 3.81 23.05 -42.23
C ASP A 466 3.51 21.77 -41.43
N ALA A 467 2.87 20.81 -42.07
CA ALA A 467 2.42 19.58 -41.44
C ALA A 467 3.57 18.62 -41.07
N SER A 468 4.64 18.60 -41.88
CA SER A 468 5.82 17.79 -41.60
C SER A 468 6.62 18.35 -40.44
N ASP A 469 6.70 19.67 -40.32
CA ASP A 469 7.27 20.35 -39.17
C ASP A 469 6.48 20.03 -37.90
N LEU A 470 5.14 20.14 -37.92
CA LEU A 470 4.33 19.86 -36.74
C LEU A 470 4.46 18.41 -36.27
N ARG A 471 4.47 17.44 -37.18
CA ARG A 471 4.70 16.03 -36.84
C ARG A 471 6.05 15.79 -36.17
N ARG A 472 7.12 16.37 -36.73
CA ARG A 472 8.47 16.25 -36.18
C ARG A 472 8.58 16.92 -34.82
N ASP A 473 7.99 18.10 -34.66
CA ASP A 473 8.08 18.88 -33.43
C ASP A 473 7.27 18.25 -32.28
N TYR A 474 6.13 17.61 -32.57
CA TYR A 474 5.19 17.09 -31.55
C TYR A 474 5.20 15.56 -31.37
N VAL A 475 5.93 14.77 -32.17
CA VAL A 475 5.97 13.31 -31.95
C VAL A 475 6.53 12.93 -30.56
N GLY A 476 7.49 13.70 -30.05
CA GLY A 476 7.98 13.55 -28.67
C GLY A 476 6.89 13.86 -27.64
N SER A 477 6.08 14.90 -27.88
CA SER A 477 4.92 15.23 -27.04
C SER A 477 3.85 14.14 -27.08
N VAL A 478 3.53 13.56 -28.24
CA VAL A 478 2.59 12.42 -28.36
C VAL A 478 3.08 11.25 -27.49
N ARG A 479 4.35 10.86 -27.62
CA ARG A 479 4.93 9.79 -26.79
C ARG A 479 4.83 10.09 -25.30
N SER A 480 5.15 11.31 -24.90
CA SER A 480 5.08 11.72 -23.50
C SER A 480 3.63 11.76 -22.99
N LEU A 481 2.66 12.26 -23.78
CA LEU A 481 1.25 12.24 -23.43
C LEU A 481 0.72 10.81 -23.22
N VAL A 482 1.17 9.85 -24.05
CA VAL A 482 0.87 8.43 -23.87
C VAL A 482 1.59 7.88 -22.63
N ALA A 483 2.90 8.09 -22.47
CA ALA A 483 3.64 7.58 -21.32
C ALA A 483 3.04 8.05 -19.98
N ASP A 484 2.68 9.33 -19.92
CA ASP A 484 2.05 10.01 -18.79
C ASP A 484 0.59 9.61 -18.56
N GLY A 485 -0.05 8.92 -19.51
CA GLY A 485 -1.40 8.39 -19.40
C GLY A 485 -2.52 9.38 -19.77
N PHE A 486 -2.21 10.51 -20.41
CA PHE A 486 -3.22 11.41 -20.97
C PHE A 486 -3.91 10.82 -22.21
N LEU A 487 -3.19 9.97 -22.92
CA LEU A 487 -3.64 9.21 -24.09
C LEU A 487 -3.43 7.71 -23.84
N ALA A 488 -4.36 6.89 -24.32
CA ALA A 488 -4.36 5.43 -24.20
C ALA A 488 -4.48 4.73 -25.56
#